data_AF-A0AA97IZ31-F1
#
_entry.id   AF-A0AA97IZ31-F1
#
_cell.length_a   1.000
_cell.length_b   1.000
_cell.length_c   1.000
_cell.angle_alpha   90.00
_cell.angle_beta   90.00
_cell.angle_gamma   90.00
#
_symmetry.space_group_name_H-M   'P 1'
#
loop_
_entity.id
_entity.type
_entity.pdbx_description
1 polymer ?
#
loop_
_entity_poly.entity_id
_entity_poly.type
_entity_poly.pdbx_seq_one_letter_code
_entity_poly.pdbx_strand_id
1 'polypeptide(L)'
;MEGFGEIHRADCGNPTSRCWWSLPRAGTMAAAPTPRLQRLRSSSLSHESLWGSPETWPTKEEARAHVLVLNTGGTIGMGGTECSGGLAPEPNKLVKTLKKMPMLHDEEYAIETKLYDSCEFADSTLVLPLSKRKKRIIYTILEYSPLLDSCNMTTEDWAKIAKDLETYYEQYDGFVILHGTDTMAYTAAALSFMCENVGKTIVLTGSQVPIYELRNDGRSNLLGALLIAGQFVIPEVCLYFHHKLYRGNRVTKVDAGSFDAFSSPNLPPLANAEVDIKIDWGIIWRANTTKKFEVHTNMNRNVGLLRIFPGITAATVKAFLQPPMEGIVLETYGSGNAPNNRADLLEELRLATERNVVILNCTQCLRGSVASTYATGQDLAHVGVISGGDMMPEASLAKLSYVLGKKQLNWKEKKKMLADNLRGEMSSTLTGAQSSLRNSHFIKVITKFISLNCKEELGALIPSLACAAAKTGDMDALKAIEEVGGNLSCEDYDGRTPLHVASSEGHVQLVEYLLKTGASVYAKDRYGATPLMNAIEFRHMKVIQLLRETGAHLSSEELKNAGTKLCLLAANGDVDGLMAWHIAGVDMKQNDYNSRTPLQVADAANNHQVLDFFNKLKSV
;
A
#
# COMPACT_ATOMS: atom_id res chain seq x y z
N MET A 1 56.03 -35.31 22.27
CA MET A 1 55.62 -34.29 23.25
C MET A 1 54.18 -33.94 22.88
N GLU A 2 53.22 -34.79 23.26
CA GLU A 2 52.45 -34.73 24.53
C GLU A 2 51.65 -33.42 24.63
N GLY A 3 50.33 -33.39 24.82
CA GLY A 3 49.26 -34.39 24.98
C GLY A 3 47.93 -33.63 24.84
N PHE A 4 46.97 -34.15 24.07
CA PHE A 4 45.78 -34.92 24.49
C PHE A 4 44.68 -34.14 25.23
N GLY A 5 43.46 -34.28 24.70
CA GLY A 5 42.20 -33.82 25.30
C GLY A 5 41.03 -33.94 24.33
N GLU A 6 40.71 -35.18 23.93
CA GLU A 6 39.64 -35.58 22.99
C GLU A 6 38.22 -35.32 23.53
N ILE A 7 37.26 -35.09 22.63
CA ILE A 7 35.83 -35.36 22.86
C ILE A 7 35.29 -36.10 21.63
N HIS A 8 34.70 -37.27 21.88
CA HIS A 8 34.21 -38.23 20.88
C HIS A 8 32.82 -37.87 20.30
N ARG A 9 32.71 -38.16 18.98
CA ARG A 9 31.57 -38.61 18.15
C ARG A 9 30.53 -39.50 18.88
N ALA A 10 29.30 -39.77 18.43
CA ALA A 10 28.44 -39.33 17.32
C ALA A 10 27.06 -40.03 17.47
N ASP A 11 26.05 -39.50 16.76
CA ASP A 11 24.99 -40.17 15.99
C ASP A 11 23.85 -41.02 16.63
N CYS A 12 22.64 -40.50 16.36
CA CYS A 12 21.50 -41.13 15.65
C CYS A 12 20.65 -42.24 16.31
N GLY A 13 19.33 -42.03 16.33
CA GLY A 13 18.33 -43.11 16.24
C GLY A 13 17.05 -42.96 17.06
N ASN A 14 16.02 -42.35 16.47
CA ASN A 14 14.58 -42.53 16.82
C ASN A 14 14.14 -43.98 16.42
N PRO A 15 12.91 -44.54 16.65
CA PRO A 15 11.66 -43.95 17.17
C PRO A 15 10.70 -44.86 18.01
N THR A 16 9.55 -44.30 18.40
CA THR A 16 8.19 -44.91 18.58
C THR A 16 7.90 -45.95 19.68
N SER A 17 6.93 -45.67 20.57
CA SER A 17 5.61 -46.35 20.63
C SER A 17 4.76 -46.04 21.89
N ARG A 18 3.49 -45.69 21.62
CA ARG A 18 2.19 -46.06 22.25
C ARG A 18 2.02 -46.25 23.78
N CYS A 19 1.05 -45.47 24.28
CA CYS A 19 -0.16 -45.85 25.04
C CYS A 19 -0.18 -46.17 26.55
N TRP A 20 -0.96 -45.32 27.26
CA TRP A 20 -2.01 -45.58 28.28
C TRP A 20 -1.66 -46.03 29.72
N TRP A 21 -2.50 -45.49 30.65
CA TRP A 21 -2.69 -45.77 32.09
C TRP A 21 -1.68 -45.09 33.03
N SER A 22 -2.01 -44.49 34.18
CA SER A 22 -3.26 -44.28 34.93
C SER A 22 -2.95 -43.38 36.14
N LEU A 23 -3.82 -42.41 36.45
CA LEU A 23 -3.84 -41.70 37.73
C LEU A 23 -4.40 -42.59 38.85
N PRO A 24 -3.95 -42.45 40.11
CA PRO A 24 -4.77 -42.76 41.27
C PRO A 24 -5.45 -41.49 41.81
N ARG A 25 -6.78 -41.55 41.96
CA ARG A 25 -7.58 -40.63 42.78
C ARG A 25 -7.80 -41.26 44.16
N ALA A 26 -7.78 -40.40 45.19
CA ALA A 26 -8.89 -40.16 46.14
C ALA A 26 -8.45 -40.13 47.61
N GLY A 27 -8.82 -39.04 48.28
CA GLY A 27 -8.84 -38.85 49.72
C GLY A 27 -9.62 -37.57 50.05
N THR A 28 -10.91 -37.75 50.32
CA THR A 28 -11.98 -36.74 50.53
C THR A 28 -12.05 -36.20 51.96
N MET A 29 -12.43 -34.91 52.14
CA MET A 29 -13.27 -34.44 53.26
C MET A 29 -14.16 -33.24 52.82
N ALA A 30 -15.39 -33.19 53.37
CA ALA A 30 -16.61 -32.50 52.94
C ALA A 30 -16.80 -31.06 53.50
N ALA A 31 -17.37 -30.10 52.74
CA ALA A 31 -18.75 -29.50 52.76
C ALA A 31 -19.10 -28.66 54.03
N ALA A 32 -19.76 -27.48 54.06
CA ALA A 32 -20.62 -26.65 53.17
C ALA A 32 -20.74 -25.20 53.81
N PRO A 33 -21.73 -24.30 53.53
CA PRO A 33 -22.56 -23.99 52.35
C PRO A 33 -22.56 -22.48 51.95
N THR A 34 -23.06 -22.16 50.75
CA THR A 34 -23.30 -20.80 50.20
C THR A 34 -24.75 -20.33 50.39
N PRO A 35 -25.04 -19.03 50.59
CA PRO A 35 -26.41 -18.50 50.58
C PRO A 35 -26.85 -18.03 49.18
N ARG A 36 -28.09 -18.41 48.81
CA ARG A 36 -28.88 -17.88 47.69
C ARG A 36 -29.68 -16.65 48.14
N LEU A 37 -29.76 -15.62 47.29
CA LEU A 37 -30.80 -14.58 47.19
C LEU A 37 -30.50 -13.80 45.89
N GLN A 38 -31.37 -13.35 45.01
CA GLN A 38 -32.79 -13.55 44.70
C GLN A 38 -32.99 -12.90 43.31
N ARG A 39 -33.79 -13.51 42.43
CA ARG A 39 -34.11 -12.96 41.09
C ARG A 39 -34.91 -11.67 41.21
N LEU A 40 -34.44 -10.60 40.57
CA LEU A 40 -35.30 -9.49 40.12
C LEU A 40 -35.61 -9.69 38.64
N ARG A 41 -36.89 -9.96 38.35
CA ARG A 41 -37.48 -9.89 37.01
C ARG A 41 -37.84 -8.44 36.72
N SER A 42 -37.44 -7.90 35.58
CA SER A 42 -38.11 -6.77 34.94
C SER A 42 -38.09 -6.92 33.42
N SER A 43 -39.30 -7.12 32.88
CA SER A 43 -39.79 -6.87 31.52
C SER A 43 -38.92 -7.25 30.32
N SER A 44 -39.30 -8.38 29.73
CA SER A 44 -39.08 -8.79 28.34
C SER A 44 -39.58 -7.76 27.32
N LEU A 45 -38.67 -7.26 26.49
CA LEU A 45 -38.92 -6.96 25.08
C LEU A 45 -37.91 -7.80 24.30
N SER A 46 -38.40 -8.91 23.74
CA SER A 46 -37.65 -9.84 22.91
C SER A 46 -37.23 -9.16 21.62
N HIS A 47 -35.94 -8.83 21.49
CA HIS A 47 -35.31 -8.44 20.22
C HIS A 47 -34.74 -9.67 19.48
N GLU A 48 -35.50 -10.77 19.47
CA GLU A 48 -35.11 -12.07 18.91
C GLU A 48 -35.75 -12.34 17.53
N SER A 49 -36.07 -11.29 16.76
CA SER A 49 -36.70 -11.43 15.43
C SER A 49 -36.00 -10.70 14.29
N LEU A 50 -34.69 -10.45 14.38
CA LEU A 50 -33.91 -9.83 13.28
C LEU A 50 -32.75 -10.70 12.75
N TRP A 51 -32.55 -11.89 13.32
CA TRP A 51 -31.60 -12.85 12.79
C TRP A 51 -32.39 -14.00 12.18
N GLY A 52 -32.54 -13.95 10.85
CA GLY A 52 -33.06 -15.09 10.09
C GLY A 52 -32.21 -16.34 10.35
N SER A 53 -32.86 -17.49 10.27
CA SER A 53 -32.29 -18.82 10.49
C SER A 53 -30.94 -19.03 9.76
N PRO A 54 -29.97 -19.77 10.31
CA PRO A 54 -28.62 -19.92 9.73
C PRO A 54 -28.53 -20.72 8.42
N GLU A 55 -29.65 -21.12 7.81
CA GLU A 55 -29.69 -22.13 6.74
C GLU A 55 -29.81 -21.57 5.31
N THR A 56 -29.76 -20.25 5.11
CA THR A 56 -29.75 -19.64 3.77
C THR A 56 -28.69 -18.55 3.63
N TRP A 57 -27.46 -18.82 4.07
CA TRP A 57 -26.30 -18.05 3.65
C TRP A 57 -25.70 -18.72 2.41
N PRO A 58 -25.35 -17.99 1.34
CA PRO A 58 -24.56 -18.58 0.25
C PRO A 58 -23.31 -19.21 0.85
N THR A 59 -23.01 -20.43 0.41
CA THR A 59 -21.76 -21.16 0.70
C THR A 59 -20.58 -20.19 0.67
N LYS A 60 -19.78 -20.13 1.77
CA LYS A 60 -18.59 -19.28 1.93
C LYS A 60 -17.90 -19.00 0.58
N GLU A 61 -18.17 -17.85 -0.02
CA GLU A 61 -17.42 -17.42 -1.20
C GLU A 61 -15.97 -17.18 -0.75
N GLU A 62 -15.02 -17.80 -1.45
CA GLU A 62 -13.59 -17.61 -1.17
C GLU A 62 -13.24 -16.14 -1.43
N ALA A 63 -12.59 -15.47 -0.48
CA ALA A 63 -12.19 -14.08 -0.65
C ALA A 63 -11.22 -13.94 -1.84
N ARG A 64 -11.52 -13.03 -2.77
CA ARG A 64 -10.72 -12.77 -3.98
C ARG A 64 -10.05 -11.40 -3.92
N ALA A 65 -8.91 -11.27 -4.58
CA ALA A 65 -8.29 -10.00 -4.89
C ALA A 65 -7.93 -9.94 -6.38
N HIS A 66 -8.17 -8.79 -7.00
CA HIS A 66 -7.82 -8.52 -8.38
C HIS A 66 -6.58 -7.64 -8.45
N VAL A 67 -5.51 -8.10 -9.09
CA VAL A 67 -4.24 -7.35 -9.23
C VAL A 67 -3.95 -7.09 -10.70
N LEU A 68 -3.69 -5.83 -11.07
CA LEU A 68 -3.23 -5.50 -12.41
C LEU A 68 -1.70 -5.57 -12.47
N VAL A 69 -1.17 -6.29 -13.45
CA VAL A 69 0.26 -6.35 -13.72
C VAL A 69 0.57 -5.54 -14.98
N LEU A 70 1.25 -4.42 -14.83
CA LEU A 70 1.77 -3.64 -15.95
C LEU A 70 3.13 -4.20 -16.35
N ASN A 71 3.22 -4.83 -17.53
CA ASN A 71 4.49 -5.34 -18.04
C ASN A 71 5.15 -4.32 -18.96
N THR A 72 6.12 -3.56 -18.42
CA THR A 72 6.85 -2.53 -19.17
C THR A 72 8.10 -3.08 -19.85
N GLY A 73 8.56 -4.28 -19.47
CA GLY A 73 9.74 -4.95 -20.01
C GLY A 73 10.73 -5.36 -18.93
N GLY A 74 12.02 -5.20 -19.23
CA GLY A 74 13.12 -5.65 -18.37
C GLY A 74 13.42 -7.15 -18.44
N THR A 75 14.52 -7.54 -17.79
CA THR A 75 15.11 -8.89 -17.89
C THR A 75 14.14 -10.03 -17.60
N ILE A 76 13.16 -9.82 -16.72
CA ILE A 76 12.17 -10.83 -16.35
C ILE A 76 11.44 -11.45 -17.54
N GLY A 77 11.14 -10.63 -18.56
CA GLY A 77 10.45 -11.05 -19.78
C GLY A 77 11.35 -11.16 -21.02
N MET A 78 12.66 -10.95 -20.90
CA MET A 78 13.58 -11.00 -22.03
C MET A 78 13.80 -12.44 -22.52
N GLY A 79 14.01 -12.59 -23.83
CA GLY A 79 14.50 -13.84 -24.40
C GLY A 79 15.75 -13.62 -25.27
N GLY A 80 16.13 -14.66 -25.99
CA GLY A 80 17.46 -14.79 -26.61
C GLY A 80 18.48 -15.49 -25.72
N THR A 81 19.61 -15.87 -26.32
CA THR A 81 20.80 -16.40 -25.63
C THR A 81 21.97 -15.45 -25.88
N GLU A 82 23.04 -15.55 -25.07
CA GLU A 82 24.27 -14.78 -25.35
C GLU A 82 24.79 -15.00 -26.78
N CYS A 83 24.52 -16.17 -27.37
CA CYS A 83 24.87 -16.52 -28.75
C CYS A 83 24.10 -15.77 -29.84
N SER A 84 22.96 -15.11 -29.51
CA SER A 84 22.09 -14.40 -30.49
C SER A 84 22.21 -12.87 -30.44
N GLY A 85 23.21 -12.32 -29.74
CA GLY A 85 23.44 -10.87 -29.66
C GLY A 85 22.92 -10.18 -28.40
N GLY A 86 22.69 -10.94 -27.32
CA GLY A 86 22.25 -10.42 -26.00
C GLY A 86 20.79 -10.72 -25.68
N LEU A 87 20.39 -10.42 -24.45
CA LEU A 87 19.00 -10.53 -23.98
C LEU A 87 18.20 -9.30 -24.45
N ALA A 88 17.01 -9.53 -25.00
CA ALA A 88 16.12 -8.46 -25.45
C ALA A 88 14.65 -8.76 -25.10
N PRO A 89 13.79 -7.73 -24.92
CA PRO A 89 12.38 -7.95 -24.60
C PRO A 89 11.65 -8.71 -25.72
N GLU A 90 10.95 -9.80 -25.38
CA GLU A 90 10.18 -10.60 -26.33
C GLU A 90 8.66 -10.45 -26.08
N PRO A 91 7.90 -9.84 -27.02
CA PRO A 91 6.48 -9.61 -26.83
C PRO A 91 5.65 -10.91 -26.89
N ASN A 92 4.52 -10.92 -26.21
CA ASN A 92 3.50 -11.98 -26.19
C ASN A 92 3.98 -13.36 -25.71
N LYS A 93 5.13 -13.41 -25.03
CA LYS A 93 5.71 -14.66 -24.51
C LYS A 93 5.40 -14.89 -23.03
N LEU A 94 5.41 -13.84 -22.22
CA LEU A 94 5.31 -13.94 -20.77
C LEU A 94 4.05 -14.69 -20.30
N VAL A 95 2.86 -14.21 -20.69
CA VAL A 95 1.56 -14.79 -20.30
C VAL A 95 1.48 -16.28 -20.67
N LYS A 96 1.90 -16.65 -21.90
CA LYS A 96 1.87 -18.03 -22.39
C LYS A 96 2.75 -18.96 -21.57
N THR A 97 3.89 -18.46 -21.09
CA THR A 97 4.77 -19.24 -20.21
C THR A 97 4.20 -19.31 -18.80
N LEU A 98 3.66 -18.21 -18.25
CA LEU A 98 3.08 -18.19 -16.91
C LEU A 98 1.90 -19.15 -16.75
N LYS A 99 1.02 -19.27 -17.76
CA LYS A 99 -0.08 -20.25 -17.78
C LYS A 99 0.39 -21.71 -17.62
N LYS A 100 1.65 -22.02 -17.96
CA LYS A 100 2.24 -23.35 -17.83
C LYS A 100 2.92 -23.59 -16.48
N MET A 101 2.96 -22.59 -15.59
CA MET A 101 3.63 -22.68 -14.29
C MET A 101 2.59 -22.85 -13.18
N PRO A 102 2.45 -24.03 -12.55
CA PRO A 102 1.42 -24.29 -11.54
C PRO A 102 1.48 -23.35 -10.31
N MET A 103 2.67 -22.87 -9.96
CA MET A 103 2.85 -21.90 -8.87
C MET A 103 2.29 -20.50 -9.17
N LEU A 104 2.09 -20.17 -10.45
CA LEU A 104 1.64 -18.85 -10.93
C LEU A 104 0.30 -18.93 -11.68
N HIS A 105 -0.20 -20.13 -11.96
CA HIS A 105 -1.49 -20.35 -12.60
C HIS A 105 -2.15 -21.64 -12.12
N ASP A 106 -3.32 -21.53 -11.50
CA ASP A 106 -4.21 -22.64 -11.15
C ASP A 106 -5.27 -22.83 -12.26
N GLU A 107 -4.94 -23.70 -13.22
CA GLU A 107 -5.79 -23.95 -14.41
C GLU A 107 -7.10 -24.65 -14.05
N GLU A 108 -7.08 -25.57 -13.09
CA GLU A 108 -8.26 -26.31 -12.62
C GLU A 108 -9.31 -25.34 -12.08
N TYR A 109 -8.90 -24.45 -11.17
CA TYR A 109 -9.80 -23.42 -10.64
C TYR A 109 -10.31 -22.49 -11.74
N ALA A 110 -9.46 -22.09 -12.70
CA ALA A 110 -9.86 -21.18 -13.77
C ALA A 110 -10.97 -21.77 -14.66
N ILE A 111 -10.89 -23.07 -14.96
CA ILE A 111 -11.90 -23.81 -15.74
C ILE A 111 -13.18 -23.98 -14.93
N GLU A 112 -13.08 -24.46 -13.68
CA GLU A 112 -14.24 -24.71 -12.81
C GLU A 112 -15.07 -23.44 -12.55
N THR A 113 -14.38 -22.32 -12.32
CA THR A 113 -15.03 -21.03 -12.05
C THR A 113 -15.41 -20.24 -13.30
N LYS A 114 -15.14 -20.79 -14.49
CA LYS A 114 -15.35 -20.10 -15.78
C LYS A 114 -14.75 -18.70 -15.78
N LEU A 115 -13.55 -18.55 -15.22
CA LEU A 115 -12.90 -17.25 -14.98
C LEU A 115 -12.83 -16.42 -16.27
N TYR A 116 -12.59 -17.08 -17.40
CA TYR A 116 -12.43 -16.47 -18.72
C TYR A 116 -13.72 -15.91 -19.33
N ASP A 117 -14.90 -16.41 -18.93
CA ASP A 117 -16.18 -15.99 -19.52
C ASP A 117 -16.58 -14.57 -19.08
N SER A 118 -15.96 -14.05 -18.02
CA SER A 118 -16.42 -12.85 -17.31
C SER A 118 -15.39 -11.70 -17.26
N CYS A 119 -14.25 -11.83 -17.95
CA CYS A 119 -13.14 -10.88 -17.92
C CYS A 119 -12.92 -10.22 -19.30
N GLU A 120 -12.84 -8.89 -19.33
CA GLU A 120 -12.54 -8.11 -20.54
C GLU A 120 -11.17 -8.47 -21.16
N PHE A 121 -10.24 -8.96 -20.31
CA PHE A 121 -8.91 -9.43 -20.69
C PHE A 121 -8.72 -10.93 -20.39
N ALA A 122 -9.66 -11.77 -20.83
CA ALA A 122 -9.66 -13.20 -20.54
C ALA A 122 -8.32 -13.89 -20.88
N ASP A 123 -7.73 -13.58 -22.03
CA ASP A 123 -6.50 -14.23 -22.50
C ASP A 123 -5.26 -13.90 -21.67
N SER A 124 -5.23 -12.75 -20.99
CA SER A 124 -4.12 -12.29 -20.15
C SER A 124 -4.41 -12.35 -18.65
N THR A 125 -5.56 -12.93 -18.27
CA THR A 125 -5.93 -13.14 -16.86
C THR A 125 -5.48 -14.51 -16.38
N LEU A 126 -4.88 -14.54 -15.19
CA LEU A 126 -4.39 -15.72 -14.51
C LEU A 126 -4.86 -15.70 -13.05
N VAL A 127 -4.71 -16.82 -12.35
CA VAL A 127 -5.10 -16.98 -10.96
C VAL A 127 -4.04 -17.76 -10.22
N LEU A 128 -3.61 -17.25 -9.06
CA LEU A 128 -2.68 -17.96 -8.19
C LEU A 128 -3.39 -19.10 -7.44
N PRO A 129 -2.65 -20.18 -7.09
CA PRO A 129 -3.13 -21.16 -6.12
C PRO A 129 -3.56 -20.53 -4.80
N LEU A 130 -4.42 -21.23 -4.05
CA LEU A 130 -4.95 -20.73 -2.79
C LEU A 130 -3.83 -20.48 -1.77
N SER A 131 -3.77 -19.24 -1.25
CA SER A 131 -2.77 -18.86 -0.26
C SER A 131 -3.10 -19.35 1.15
N LYS A 132 -2.11 -19.36 2.06
CA LYS A 132 -2.29 -19.68 3.49
C LYS A 132 -3.36 -18.81 4.18
N ARG A 133 -3.57 -17.58 3.69
CA ARG A 133 -4.59 -16.64 4.17
C ARG A 133 -5.99 -16.90 3.60
N LYS A 134 -6.19 -17.98 2.84
CA LYS A 134 -7.46 -18.34 2.17
C LYS A 134 -8.01 -17.24 1.26
N LYS A 135 -7.12 -16.39 0.75
CA LYS A 135 -7.43 -15.35 -0.24
C LYS A 135 -6.82 -15.76 -1.56
N ARG A 136 -7.64 -15.77 -2.61
CA ARG A 136 -7.21 -16.12 -3.97
C ARG A 136 -6.91 -14.84 -4.76
N ILE A 137 -5.82 -14.85 -5.52
CA ILE A 137 -5.35 -13.67 -6.25
C ILE A 137 -5.53 -13.94 -7.73
N ILE A 138 -6.42 -13.18 -8.34
CA ILE A 138 -6.64 -13.14 -9.78
C ILE A 138 -5.85 -11.95 -10.29
N TYR A 139 -5.04 -12.14 -11.33
CA TYR A 139 -4.22 -11.06 -11.86
C TYR A 139 -4.27 -11.02 -13.38
N THR A 140 -4.32 -9.81 -13.91
CA THR A 140 -4.38 -9.56 -15.35
C THR A 140 -3.07 -8.90 -15.78
N ILE A 141 -2.45 -9.39 -16.84
CA ILE A 141 -1.23 -8.78 -17.39
C ILE A 141 -1.59 -7.86 -18.55
N LEU A 142 -1.30 -6.57 -18.39
CA LEU A 142 -1.32 -5.58 -19.46
C LEU A 142 0.11 -5.40 -19.98
N GLU A 143 0.37 -5.92 -21.18
CA GLU A 143 1.70 -5.86 -21.82
C GLU A 143 1.86 -4.59 -22.65
N TYR A 144 2.94 -3.85 -22.42
CA TYR A 144 3.24 -2.66 -23.19
C TYR A 144 3.83 -2.99 -24.55
N SER A 145 3.54 -2.12 -25.52
CA SER A 145 4.16 -2.14 -26.84
C SER A 145 4.75 -0.76 -27.15
N PRO A 146 6.05 -0.65 -27.45
CA PRO A 146 7.07 -1.70 -27.31
C PRO A 146 7.34 -2.04 -25.83
N LEU A 147 7.89 -3.23 -25.57
CA LEU A 147 8.54 -3.55 -24.30
C LEU A 147 9.92 -2.89 -24.28
N LEU A 148 10.32 -2.36 -23.12
CA LEU A 148 11.55 -1.59 -22.98
C LEU A 148 12.58 -2.30 -22.12
N ASP A 149 13.84 -2.15 -22.51
CA ASP A 149 14.93 -2.16 -21.54
C ASP A 149 14.82 -0.89 -20.69
N SER A 150 14.95 -1.03 -19.38
CA SER A 150 14.80 0.09 -18.44
C SER A 150 15.81 1.22 -18.66
N CYS A 151 16.96 0.96 -19.30
CA CYS A 151 17.93 1.98 -19.70
C CYS A 151 17.37 2.96 -20.74
N ASN A 152 16.34 2.58 -21.50
CA ASN A 152 15.70 3.40 -22.52
C ASN A 152 14.45 4.14 -22.01
N MET A 153 14.12 4.01 -20.72
CA MET A 153 12.92 4.63 -20.16
C MET A 153 13.13 6.11 -19.85
N THR A 154 12.08 6.87 -20.10
CA THR A 154 12.04 8.34 -19.99
C THR A 154 10.91 8.80 -19.07
N THR A 155 10.82 10.12 -18.85
CA THR A 155 9.72 10.72 -18.09
C THR A 155 8.34 10.44 -18.69
N GLU A 156 8.25 10.25 -20.01
CA GLU A 156 7.03 9.92 -20.72
C GLU A 156 6.57 8.50 -20.45
N ASP A 157 7.51 7.56 -20.34
CA ASP A 157 7.19 6.18 -20.00
C ASP A 157 6.66 6.09 -18.57
N TRP A 158 7.26 6.83 -17.64
CA TRP A 158 6.74 6.97 -16.27
C TRP A 158 5.34 7.60 -16.26
N ALA A 159 5.11 8.65 -17.06
CA ALA A 159 3.80 9.29 -17.17
C ALA A 159 2.73 8.34 -17.73
N LYS A 160 3.09 7.49 -18.70
CA LYS A 160 2.21 6.45 -19.24
C LYS A 160 1.82 5.44 -18.16
N ILE A 161 2.80 4.92 -17.41
CA ILE A 161 2.55 4.01 -16.28
C ILE A 161 1.59 4.65 -15.28
N ALA A 162 1.86 5.89 -14.88
CA ALA A 162 1.02 6.60 -13.93
C ALA A 162 -0.42 6.80 -14.45
N LYS A 163 -0.60 7.09 -15.75
CA LYS A 163 -1.92 7.25 -16.35
C LYS A 163 -2.69 5.93 -16.47
N ASP A 164 -2.00 4.82 -16.72
CA ASP A 164 -2.65 3.51 -16.69
C ASP A 164 -3.05 3.14 -15.25
N LEU A 165 -2.22 3.44 -14.25
CA LEU A 165 -2.61 3.29 -12.84
C LEU A 165 -3.88 4.08 -12.51
N GLU A 166 -4.00 5.33 -12.98
CA GLU A 166 -5.20 6.17 -12.82
C GLU A 166 -6.43 5.56 -13.50
N THR A 167 -6.26 5.10 -14.75
CA THR A 167 -7.35 4.53 -15.56
C THR A 167 -7.94 3.27 -14.93
N TYR A 168 -7.08 2.40 -14.41
CA TYR A 168 -7.50 1.12 -13.83
C TYR A 168 -7.62 1.16 -12.31
N TYR A 169 -7.47 2.34 -11.68
CA TYR A 169 -7.40 2.47 -10.22
C TYR A 169 -8.64 1.91 -9.53
N GLU A 170 -9.83 2.10 -10.10
CA GLU A 170 -11.08 1.63 -9.49
C GLU A 170 -11.37 0.14 -9.71
N GLN A 171 -10.77 -0.46 -10.74
CA GLN A 171 -11.10 -1.82 -11.18
C GLN A 171 -10.29 -2.90 -10.43
N TYR A 172 -9.11 -2.55 -9.92
CA TYR A 172 -8.17 -3.49 -9.31
C TYR A 172 -7.85 -3.13 -7.85
N ASP A 173 -7.59 -4.13 -7.02
CA ASP A 173 -7.29 -3.98 -5.59
C ASP A 173 -5.83 -3.57 -5.33
N GLY A 174 -4.94 -3.90 -6.26
CA GLY A 174 -3.51 -3.59 -6.19
C GLY A 174 -2.83 -3.70 -7.55
N PHE A 175 -1.60 -3.23 -7.62
CA PHE A 175 -0.83 -3.12 -8.85
C PHE A 175 0.55 -3.72 -8.69
N VAL A 176 1.00 -4.44 -9.72
CA VAL A 176 2.38 -4.88 -9.88
C VAL A 176 2.91 -4.30 -11.18
N ILE A 177 4.14 -3.80 -11.17
CA ILE A 177 4.81 -3.24 -12.36
C ILE A 177 6.05 -4.08 -12.59
N LEU A 178 6.07 -4.84 -13.69
CA LEU A 178 7.27 -5.55 -14.13
C LEU A 178 8.18 -4.57 -14.85
N HIS A 179 9.39 -4.43 -14.35
CA HIS A 179 10.33 -3.41 -14.78
C HIS A 179 11.76 -3.96 -14.83
N GLY A 180 12.61 -3.38 -15.69
CA GLY A 180 14.04 -3.68 -15.71
C GLY A 180 14.75 -3.11 -14.47
N THR A 181 15.79 -3.80 -14.00
CA THR A 181 16.40 -3.46 -12.71
C THR A 181 17.26 -2.19 -12.77
N ASP A 182 17.81 -1.82 -13.92
CA ASP A 182 18.81 -0.75 -14.04
C ASP A 182 18.28 0.64 -13.65
N THR A 183 17.04 0.95 -14.00
CA THR A 183 16.41 2.24 -13.65
C THR A 183 15.20 2.09 -12.73
N MET A 184 14.98 0.90 -12.15
CA MET A 184 13.80 0.61 -11.31
C MET A 184 13.66 1.56 -10.12
N ALA A 185 14.78 1.95 -9.48
CA ALA A 185 14.80 2.91 -8.38
C ALA A 185 14.32 4.31 -8.81
N TYR A 186 14.73 4.77 -10.00
CA TYR A 186 14.24 6.03 -10.58
C TYR A 186 12.76 5.97 -10.88
N THR A 187 12.28 4.89 -11.49
CA THR A 187 10.84 4.72 -11.78
C THR A 187 10.02 4.66 -10.50
N ALA A 188 10.46 3.91 -9.49
CA ALA A 188 9.78 3.81 -8.20
C ALA A 188 9.70 5.18 -7.50
N ALA A 189 10.78 5.95 -7.53
CA ALA A 189 10.81 7.31 -7.02
C ALA A 189 9.88 8.26 -7.81
N ALA A 190 9.94 8.25 -9.14
CA ALA A 190 9.10 9.09 -9.99
C ALA A 190 7.62 8.81 -9.76
N LEU A 191 7.21 7.53 -9.80
CA LEU A 191 5.83 7.13 -9.55
C LEU A 191 5.37 7.51 -8.15
N SER A 192 6.25 7.42 -7.13
CA SER A 192 5.91 7.85 -5.77
C SER A 192 5.50 9.32 -5.67
N PHE A 193 6.08 10.21 -6.49
CA PHE A 193 5.68 11.61 -6.56
C PHE A 193 4.51 11.87 -7.52
N MET A 194 4.49 11.22 -8.69
CA MET A 194 3.42 11.37 -9.68
C MET A 194 2.07 10.92 -9.15
N CYS A 195 2.05 9.83 -8.37
CA CYS A 195 0.87 9.22 -7.79
C CYS A 195 0.57 9.89 -6.43
N GLU A 196 -0.30 10.89 -6.42
CA GLU A 196 -0.71 11.57 -5.19
C GLU A 196 -1.87 10.84 -4.52
N ASN A 197 -1.87 10.81 -3.17
CA ASN A 197 -2.94 10.22 -2.36
C ASN A 197 -3.21 8.73 -2.71
N VAL A 198 -2.14 7.96 -2.94
CA VAL A 198 -2.21 6.52 -3.12
C VAL A 198 -2.90 5.89 -1.91
N GLY A 199 -3.93 5.08 -2.13
CA GLY A 199 -4.59 4.27 -1.10
C GLY A 199 -4.44 2.76 -1.29
N LYS A 200 -3.93 2.32 -2.45
CA LYS A 200 -3.74 0.91 -2.84
C LYS A 200 -2.26 0.56 -2.96
N THR A 201 -1.95 -0.73 -2.91
CA THR A 201 -0.57 -1.23 -2.99
C THR A 201 -0.08 -1.23 -4.43
N ILE A 202 1.02 -0.51 -4.71
CA ILE A 202 1.69 -0.51 -6.01
C ILE A 202 3.10 -1.08 -5.82
N VAL A 203 3.43 -2.20 -6.47
CA VAL A 203 4.71 -2.90 -6.28
C VAL A 203 5.48 -2.98 -7.59
N LEU A 204 6.63 -2.33 -7.66
CA LEU A 204 7.62 -2.58 -8.71
C LEU A 204 8.39 -3.85 -8.39
N THR A 205 8.62 -4.66 -9.42
CA THR A 205 9.45 -5.87 -9.32
C THR A 205 10.08 -6.21 -10.67
N GLY A 206 11.03 -7.14 -10.65
CA GLY A 206 11.75 -7.58 -11.83
C GLY A 206 12.61 -8.79 -11.53
N SER A 207 13.67 -8.99 -12.31
CA SER A 207 14.64 -10.06 -12.06
C SER A 207 16.00 -9.75 -12.63
N GLN A 208 17.03 -10.43 -12.13
CA GLN A 208 18.36 -10.43 -12.74
C GLN A 208 18.47 -11.49 -13.85
N VAL A 209 17.68 -12.56 -13.77
CA VAL A 209 17.65 -13.64 -14.76
C VAL A 209 16.24 -13.77 -15.34
N PRO A 210 16.08 -13.97 -16.66
CA PRO A 210 14.76 -14.15 -17.28
C PRO A 210 13.95 -15.27 -16.62
N ILE A 211 12.64 -15.08 -16.51
CA ILE A 211 11.76 -16.04 -15.82
C ILE A 211 11.69 -17.41 -16.51
N TYR A 212 12.06 -17.44 -17.79
CA TYR A 212 12.10 -18.63 -18.65
C TYR A 212 13.24 -19.58 -18.27
N GLU A 213 14.33 -19.06 -17.71
CA GLU A 213 15.50 -19.85 -17.33
C GLU A 213 15.18 -20.80 -16.17
N LEU A 214 15.91 -21.91 -16.09
CA LEU A 214 15.65 -22.91 -15.04
C LEU A 214 15.89 -22.32 -13.63
N ARG A 215 17.05 -21.67 -13.44
CA ARG A 215 17.46 -21.00 -12.21
C ARG A 215 17.34 -19.50 -12.38
N ASN A 216 16.29 -18.92 -11.80
CA ASN A 216 16.04 -17.48 -11.85
C ASN A 216 15.41 -16.99 -10.54
N ASP A 217 15.49 -15.68 -10.32
CA ASP A 217 14.85 -14.94 -9.23
C ASP A 217 13.48 -14.36 -9.61
N GLY A 218 13.17 -14.26 -10.91
CA GLY A 218 11.91 -13.68 -11.41
C GLY A 218 10.65 -14.40 -10.94
N ARG A 219 10.70 -15.74 -10.80
CA ARG A 219 9.58 -16.54 -10.28
C ARG A 219 9.17 -16.13 -8.87
N SER A 220 10.13 -16.07 -7.95
CA SER A 220 9.89 -15.69 -6.56
C SER A 220 9.57 -14.21 -6.40
N ASN A 221 10.21 -13.35 -7.20
CA ASN A 221 9.98 -11.91 -7.16
C ASN A 221 8.56 -11.56 -7.63
N LEU A 222 8.09 -12.13 -8.74
CA LEU A 222 6.72 -11.93 -9.23
C LEU A 222 5.69 -12.50 -8.25
N LEU A 223 5.88 -13.74 -7.77
CA LEU A 223 4.95 -14.36 -6.83
C LEU A 223 4.82 -13.52 -5.54
N GLY A 224 5.93 -13.08 -4.96
CA GLY A 224 5.91 -12.26 -3.75
C GLY A 224 5.26 -10.89 -3.97
N ALA A 225 5.53 -10.24 -5.10
CA ALA A 225 4.88 -8.97 -5.45
C ALA A 225 3.36 -9.12 -5.59
N LEU A 226 2.88 -10.17 -6.27
CA LEU A 226 1.45 -10.48 -6.40
C LEU A 226 0.80 -10.76 -5.03
N LEU A 227 1.44 -11.58 -4.19
CA LEU A 227 0.97 -11.87 -2.84
C LEU A 227 0.84 -10.59 -2.01
N ILE A 228 1.85 -9.72 -2.04
CA ILE A 228 1.83 -8.46 -1.31
C ILE A 228 0.72 -7.54 -1.81
N ALA A 229 0.65 -7.31 -3.13
CA ALA A 229 -0.34 -6.42 -3.74
C ALA A 229 -1.78 -6.91 -3.56
N GLY A 230 -2.02 -8.23 -3.56
CA GLY A 230 -3.36 -8.80 -3.44
C GLY A 230 -3.84 -9.01 -1.99
N GLN A 231 -2.92 -9.17 -1.03
CA GLN A 231 -3.29 -9.52 0.36
C GLN A 231 -3.27 -8.34 1.32
N PHE A 232 -2.50 -7.29 1.02
CA PHE A 232 -2.29 -6.18 1.95
C PHE A 232 -2.58 -4.84 1.28
N VAL A 233 -3.04 -3.89 2.09
CA VAL A 233 -3.28 -2.50 1.66
C VAL A 233 -2.18 -1.62 2.24
N ILE A 234 -1.06 -1.53 1.50
CA ILE A 234 0.10 -0.70 1.78
C ILE A 234 0.02 0.48 0.81
N PRO A 235 -0.45 1.66 1.23
CA PRO A 235 -0.80 2.79 0.36
C PRO A 235 0.45 3.54 -0.17
N GLU A 236 1.36 2.82 -0.80
CA GLU A 236 2.65 3.31 -1.26
C GLU A 236 3.06 2.70 -2.60
N VAL A 237 3.93 3.42 -3.31
CA VAL A 237 4.75 2.84 -4.38
C VAL A 237 5.95 2.16 -3.74
N CYS A 238 6.00 0.84 -3.87
CA CYS A 238 6.96 -0.05 -3.25
C CYS A 238 7.86 -0.71 -4.31
N LEU A 239 8.99 -1.26 -3.87
CA LEU A 239 9.84 -2.14 -4.66
C LEU A 239 10.01 -3.46 -3.90
N TYR A 240 9.65 -4.58 -4.53
CA TYR A 240 9.83 -5.91 -3.95
C TYR A 240 10.93 -6.67 -4.66
N PHE A 241 11.96 -7.06 -3.92
CA PHE A 241 13.08 -7.85 -4.43
C PHE A 241 13.69 -8.68 -3.32
N HIS A 242 14.10 -9.91 -3.64
CA HIS A 242 14.82 -10.79 -2.71
C HIS A 242 14.17 -10.88 -1.32
N HIS A 243 12.89 -11.26 -1.27
CA HIS A 243 12.12 -11.45 -0.05
C HIS A 243 11.93 -10.18 0.82
N LYS A 244 12.25 -8.99 0.32
CA LYS A 244 12.09 -7.72 1.02
C LYS A 244 11.21 -6.79 0.22
N LEU A 245 10.30 -6.11 0.91
CA LEU A 245 9.51 -5.00 0.37
C LEU A 245 10.09 -3.69 0.89
N TYR A 246 10.43 -2.78 -0.01
CA TYR A 246 10.98 -1.48 0.32
C TYR A 246 10.03 -0.36 -0.11
N ARG A 247 10.12 0.80 0.56
CA ARG A 247 9.53 2.04 0.07
C ARG A 247 10.26 2.44 -1.22
N GLY A 248 9.54 2.61 -2.33
CA GLY A 248 10.14 2.79 -3.65
C GLY A 248 11.10 3.97 -3.75
N ASN A 249 10.75 5.11 -3.13
CA ASN A 249 11.57 6.32 -3.10
C ASN A 249 12.71 6.31 -2.06
N ARG A 250 13.00 5.16 -1.43
CA ARG A 250 14.13 4.96 -0.51
C ARG A 250 15.16 3.96 -1.02
N VAL A 251 14.91 3.38 -2.19
CA VAL A 251 15.73 2.31 -2.76
C VAL A 251 16.79 2.86 -3.70
N THR A 252 17.95 2.20 -3.73
CA THR A 252 18.96 2.32 -4.78
C THR A 252 19.47 0.92 -5.18
N LYS A 253 19.93 0.76 -6.42
CA LYS A 253 20.53 -0.49 -6.90
C LYS A 253 21.98 -0.55 -6.45
N VAL A 254 22.35 -1.58 -5.69
CA VAL A 254 23.68 -1.72 -5.05
C VAL A 254 24.52 -2.84 -5.65
N ASP A 255 23.90 -3.79 -6.36
CA ASP A 255 24.59 -4.93 -6.95
C ASP A 255 24.03 -5.25 -8.35
N ALA A 256 24.94 -5.55 -9.29
CA ALA A 256 24.60 -5.85 -10.68
C ALA A 256 24.43 -7.35 -10.96
N GLY A 257 25.00 -8.23 -10.13
CA GLY A 257 24.99 -9.70 -10.34
C GLY A 257 24.26 -10.49 -9.25
N SER A 258 24.17 -9.95 -8.03
CA SER A 258 23.45 -10.58 -6.92
C SER A 258 21.94 -10.51 -7.11
N PHE A 259 21.24 -11.53 -6.61
CA PHE A 259 19.79 -11.49 -6.45
C PHE A 259 19.36 -10.51 -5.35
N ASP A 260 20.21 -10.15 -4.38
CA ASP A 260 19.96 -9.05 -3.43
C ASP A 260 20.45 -7.72 -4.05
N ALA A 261 19.83 -7.34 -5.18
CA ALA A 261 20.31 -6.26 -6.05
C ALA A 261 20.06 -4.84 -5.51
N PHE A 262 19.10 -4.70 -4.59
CA PHE A 262 18.58 -3.42 -4.12
C PHE A 262 18.72 -3.27 -2.61
N SER A 263 18.95 -2.04 -2.17
CA SER A 263 19.03 -1.69 -0.75
C SER A 263 18.22 -0.44 -0.45
N SER A 264 17.75 -0.32 0.80
CA SER A 264 17.16 0.88 1.38
C SER A 264 18.02 1.31 2.58
N PRO A 265 19.10 2.09 2.37
CA PRO A 265 20.11 2.32 3.39
C PRO A 265 19.65 3.14 4.61
N ASN A 266 18.70 4.06 4.40
CA ASN A 266 18.25 5.03 5.40
C ASN A 266 16.83 4.74 5.95
N LEU A 267 16.17 3.68 5.47
CA LEU A 267 14.88 3.23 5.99
C LEU A 267 14.84 1.69 5.96
N PRO A 268 14.43 0.99 7.05
CA PRO A 268 14.28 -0.46 7.01
C PRO A 268 13.23 -0.90 5.97
N PRO A 269 13.27 -2.17 5.52
CA PRO A 269 12.22 -2.72 4.67
C PRO A 269 10.83 -2.57 5.31
N LEU A 270 9.83 -2.22 4.49
CA LEU A 270 8.41 -2.17 4.89
C LEU A 270 7.88 -3.56 5.25
N ALA A 271 8.40 -4.60 4.59
CA ALA A 271 8.06 -5.97 4.92
C ALA A 271 9.21 -6.93 4.64
N ASN A 272 9.26 -8.02 5.40
CA ASN A 272 10.12 -9.18 5.14
C ASN A 272 9.23 -10.41 4.87
N ALA A 273 9.41 -11.04 3.71
CA ALA A 273 8.65 -12.17 3.21
C ALA A 273 9.47 -13.47 3.38
N GLU A 274 9.62 -13.88 4.64
CA GLU A 274 10.28 -15.14 5.03
C GLU A 274 9.24 -16.28 5.13
N VAL A 275 9.24 -17.03 6.23
CA VAL A 275 8.20 -18.06 6.51
C VAL A 275 6.80 -17.45 6.53
N ASP A 276 6.69 -16.25 7.11
CA ASP A 276 5.49 -15.43 7.09
C ASP A 276 5.86 -14.03 6.57
N ILE A 277 4.91 -13.36 5.90
CA ILE A 277 5.07 -11.97 5.47
C ILE A 277 4.81 -11.06 6.68
N LYS A 278 5.88 -10.46 7.21
CA LYS A 278 5.83 -9.52 8.34
C LYS A 278 5.94 -8.09 7.83
N ILE A 279 4.91 -7.29 8.07
CA ILE A 279 4.85 -5.87 7.68
C ILE A 279 5.11 -5.00 8.91
N ASP A 280 5.98 -4.01 8.77
CA ASP A 280 6.16 -2.96 9.76
C ASP A 280 5.15 -1.84 9.50
N TRP A 281 3.97 -1.96 10.12
CA TRP A 281 2.91 -0.97 9.98
C TRP A 281 3.24 0.39 10.59
N GLY A 282 4.25 0.47 11.46
CA GLY A 282 4.64 1.72 12.12
C GLY A 282 5.41 2.68 11.21
N ILE A 283 6.05 2.15 10.16
CA ILE A 283 6.82 2.96 9.21
C ILE A 283 6.09 3.22 7.89
N ILE A 284 4.93 2.59 7.65
CA ILE A 284 4.13 2.79 6.45
C ILE A 284 3.63 4.23 6.38
N TRP A 285 3.90 4.87 5.25
CA TRP A 285 3.48 6.22 4.94
C TRP A 285 2.02 6.21 4.53
N ARG A 286 1.23 7.12 5.12
CA ARG A 286 -0.19 7.27 4.83
C ARG A 286 -0.45 8.73 4.50
N ALA A 287 -1.27 8.96 3.48
CA ALA A 287 -1.68 10.31 3.15
C ALA A 287 -2.71 10.79 4.20
N ASN A 288 -2.36 11.81 4.98
CA ASN A 288 -3.25 12.43 5.97
C ASN A 288 -4.20 13.41 5.28
N THR A 289 -5.01 12.90 4.35
CA THR A 289 -5.86 13.70 3.46
C THR A 289 -7.11 12.94 3.09
N THR A 290 -8.19 13.67 2.82
CA THR A 290 -9.44 13.15 2.30
C THR A 290 -9.52 13.25 0.78
N LYS A 291 -8.43 13.66 0.11
CA LYS A 291 -8.37 13.76 -1.36
C LYS A 291 -8.30 12.38 -2.01
N LYS A 292 -8.93 12.28 -3.18
CA LYS A 292 -8.85 11.09 -4.03
C LYS A 292 -7.45 10.91 -4.61
N PHE A 293 -7.19 9.68 -5.05
CA PHE A 293 -6.03 9.37 -5.87
C PHE A 293 -6.00 10.26 -7.12
N GLU A 294 -4.86 10.91 -7.38
CA GLU A 294 -4.68 11.82 -8.51
C GLU A 294 -3.28 11.64 -9.11
N VAL A 295 -3.18 11.73 -10.44
CA VAL A 295 -1.90 11.56 -11.14
C VAL A 295 -1.40 12.85 -11.78
N HIS A 296 -0.16 13.22 -11.43
CA HIS A 296 0.55 14.36 -11.97
C HIS A 296 1.73 13.93 -12.85
N THR A 297 1.57 14.06 -14.17
CA THR A 297 2.58 13.63 -15.16
C THR A 297 3.55 14.72 -15.60
N ASN A 298 3.30 15.98 -15.24
CA ASN A 298 4.13 17.10 -15.69
C ASN A 298 5.44 17.18 -14.90
N MET A 299 6.43 16.41 -15.33
CA MET A 299 7.79 16.36 -14.77
C MET A 299 8.72 17.31 -15.52
N ASN A 300 9.50 18.11 -14.80
CA ASN A 300 10.48 18.99 -15.42
C ASN A 300 11.70 18.19 -15.91
N ARG A 301 12.04 18.30 -17.19
CA ARG A 301 13.17 17.61 -17.81
C ARG A 301 14.49 18.35 -17.71
N ASN A 302 14.45 19.64 -17.38
CA ASN A 302 15.62 20.49 -17.21
C ASN A 302 16.23 20.29 -15.81
N VAL A 303 16.41 19.03 -15.43
CA VAL A 303 17.03 18.63 -14.16
C VAL A 303 18.22 17.71 -14.42
N GLY A 304 19.22 17.74 -13.55
CA GLY A 304 20.42 16.91 -13.67
C GLY A 304 20.98 16.44 -12.35
N LEU A 305 21.88 15.47 -12.41
CA LEU A 305 22.65 14.98 -11.27
C LEU A 305 24.13 15.28 -11.52
N LEU A 306 24.75 16.04 -10.62
CA LEU A 306 26.16 16.42 -10.67
C LEU A 306 26.89 15.84 -9.47
N ARG A 307 27.76 14.87 -9.72
CA ARG A 307 28.64 14.30 -8.70
C ARG A 307 29.95 15.09 -8.63
N ILE A 308 30.26 15.66 -7.47
CA ILE A 308 31.57 16.33 -7.29
C ILE A 308 32.67 15.30 -7.03
N PHE A 309 33.86 15.53 -7.57
CA PHE A 309 35.04 14.68 -7.33
C PHE A 309 36.28 15.58 -7.17
N PRO A 310 37.32 15.12 -6.44
CA PRO A 310 38.52 15.92 -6.24
C PRO A 310 39.11 16.36 -7.58
N GLY A 311 39.25 17.68 -7.78
CA GLY A 311 39.76 18.24 -9.04
C GLY A 311 38.69 18.69 -10.06
N ILE A 312 37.39 18.57 -9.74
CA ILE A 312 36.34 19.17 -10.59
C ILE A 312 36.60 20.67 -10.78
N THR A 313 36.49 21.15 -12.02
CA THR A 313 36.80 22.53 -12.38
C THR A 313 35.55 23.42 -12.29
N ALA A 314 35.73 24.70 -11.94
CA ALA A 314 34.62 25.66 -11.97
C ALA A 314 34.02 25.80 -13.37
N ALA A 315 34.84 25.68 -14.43
CA ALA A 315 34.37 25.68 -15.81
C ALA A 315 33.42 24.51 -16.13
N THR A 316 33.70 23.30 -15.62
CA THR A 316 32.81 22.14 -15.75
C THR A 316 31.48 22.40 -15.05
N VAL A 317 31.52 22.91 -13.82
CA VAL A 317 30.30 23.21 -13.04
C VAL A 317 29.48 24.31 -13.70
N LYS A 318 30.13 25.37 -14.17
CA LYS A 318 29.51 26.44 -14.95
C LYS A 318 28.82 25.92 -16.20
N ALA A 319 29.49 25.06 -16.97
CA ALA A 319 28.94 24.47 -18.19
C ALA A 319 27.71 23.61 -17.89
N PHE A 320 27.76 22.81 -16.81
CA PHE A 320 26.65 21.98 -16.38
C PHE A 320 25.42 22.79 -15.92
N LEU A 321 25.64 23.98 -15.34
CA LEU A 321 24.61 24.88 -14.81
C LEU A 321 24.13 25.94 -15.82
N GLN A 322 24.47 25.80 -17.11
CA GLN A 322 23.96 26.70 -18.15
C GLN A 322 22.48 26.43 -18.46
N PRO A 323 21.72 27.44 -18.91
CA PRO A 323 20.39 27.24 -19.47
C PRO A 323 20.39 26.15 -20.57
N PRO A 324 19.34 25.32 -20.67
CA PRO A 324 18.03 25.46 -20.03
C PRO A 324 17.91 24.84 -18.62
N MET A 325 19.00 24.46 -17.95
CA MET A 325 18.96 23.82 -16.62
C MET A 325 18.18 24.65 -15.59
N GLU A 326 17.22 24.02 -14.90
CA GLU A 326 16.37 24.64 -13.87
C GLU A 326 16.60 24.07 -12.47
N GLY A 327 17.22 22.88 -12.36
CA GLY A 327 17.68 22.40 -11.07
C GLY A 327 18.62 21.22 -11.17
N ILE A 328 19.45 21.04 -10.14
CA ILE A 328 20.36 19.90 -10.05
C ILE A 328 20.32 19.24 -8.68
N VAL A 329 20.58 17.94 -8.65
CA VAL A 329 21.02 17.22 -7.46
C VAL A 329 22.55 17.24 -7.45
N LEU A 330 23.13 17.89 -6.46
CA LEU A 330 24.57 17.95 -6.25
C LEU A 330 24.96 16.84 -5.26
N GLU A 331 25.64 15.79 -5.73
CA GLU A 331 26.13 14.74 -4.86
C GLU A 331 27.49 15.15 -4.26
N THR A 332 27.54 15.41 -2.96
CA THR A 332 28.70 15.93 -2.21
C THR A 332 29.30 14.91 -1.24
N TYR A 333 30.44 15.24 -0.62
CA TYR A 333 31.18 14.29 0.20
C TYR A 333 30.61 14.15 1.61
N GLY A 334 30.69 12.94 2.17
CA GLY A 334 30.45 12.69 3.60
C GLY A 334 29.09 13.19 4.06
N SER A 335 29.06 14.10 5.03
CA SER A 335 27.83 14.69 5.57
C SER A 335 27.27 15.86 4.75
N GLY A 336 27.61 15.97 3.46
CA GLY A 336 27.09 17.05 2.60
C GLY A 336 28.10 18.16 2.28
N ASN A 337 29.40 17.86 2.24
CA ASN A 337 30.48 18.85 2.21
C ASN A 337 31.05 19.06 0.80
N ALA A 338 31.40 20.30 0.47
CA ALA A 338 32.16 20.66 -0.75
C ALA A 338 33.42 21.49 -0.40
N PRO A 339 34.40 21.60 -1.32
CA PRO A 339 35.60 22.41 -1.09
C PRO A 339 35.26 23.89 -0.84
N ASN A 340 35.56 24.40 0.35
CA ASN A 340 35.32 25.81 0.69
C ASN A 340 36.55 26.72 0.49
N ASN A 341 37.72 26.15 0.22
CA ASN A 341 38.91 26.87 -0.23
C ASN A 341 38.86 27.23 -1.73
N ARG A 342 37.75 26.91 -2.41
CA ARG A 342 37.51 27.15 -3.84
C ARG A 342 36.39 28.17 -4.02
N ALA A 343 36.73 29.43 -3.83
CA ALA A 343 35.79 30.55 -4.00
C ALA A 343 35.19 30.59 -5.42
N ASP A 344 35.96 30.20 -6.43
CA ASP A 344 35.50 30.06 -7.81
C ASP A 344 34.36 29.05 -7.97
N LEU A 345 34.40 27.93 -7.23
CA LEU A 345 33.35 26.91 -7.26
C LEU A 345 32.07 27.40 -6.55
N LEU A 346 32.23 27.96 -5.35
CA LEU A 346 31.10 28.50 -4.58
C LEU A 346 30.40 29.64 -5.32
N GLU A 347 31.17 30.45 -6.04
CA GLU A 347 30.64 31.54 -6.86
C GLU A 347 29.76 31.03 -8.02
N GLU A 348 30.17 29.97 -8.73
CA GLU A 348 29.33 29.40 -9.80
C GLU A 348 28.01 28.82 -9.27
N LEU A 349 28.02 28.21 -8.08
CA LEU A 349 26.80 27.73 -7.40
C LEU A 349 25.90 28.89 -6.95
N ARG A 350 26.49 29.96 -6.42
CA ARG A 350 25.78 31.20 -6.05
C ARG A 350 25.11 31.82 -7.26
N LEU A 351 25.87 32.03 -8.35
CA LEU A 351 25.37 32.60 -9.61
C LEU A 351 24.25 31.75 -10.21
N ALA A 352 24.33 30.41 -10.12
CA ALA A 352 23.25 29.54 -10.58
C ALA A 352 21.98 29.71 -9.72
N THR A 353 22.13 29.78 -8.40
CA THR A 353 21.00 29.99 -7.49
C THR A 353 20.33 31.35 -7.72
N GLU A 354 21.10 32.39 -8.02
CA GLU A 354 20.58 33.72 -8.41
C GLU A 354 19.82 33.71 -9.73
N ARG A 355 20.19 32.82 -10.66
CA ARG A 355 19.42 32.54 -11.89
C ARG A 355 18.18 31.67 -11.66
N ASN A 356 17.84 31.37 -10.40
CA ASN A 356 16.78 30.45 -10.00
C ASN A 356 17.01 28.98 -10.41
N VAL A 357 18.25 28.55 -10.61
CA VAL A 357 18.58 27.13 -10.69
C VAL A 357 18.55 26.55 -9.28
N VAL A 358 17.66 25.59 -9.03
CA VAL A 358 17.52 24.97 -7.70
C VAL A 358 18.58 23.89 -7.50
N ILE A 359 19.38 23.99 -6.45
CA ILE A 359 20.44 23.02 -6.15
C ILE A 359 20.09 22.27 -4.87
N LEU A 360 19.93 20.95 -4.98
CA LEU A 360 19.66 20.05 -3.86
C LEU A 360 20.91 19.25 -3.52
N ASN A 361 21.40 19.36 -2.29
CA ASN A 361 22.59 18.67 -1.82
C ASN A 361 22.25 17.27 -1.31
N CYS A 362 22.83 16.25 -1.94
CA CYS A 362 22.74 14.85 -1.51
C CYS A 362 24.14 14.34 -1.17
N THR A 363 24.25 13.41 -0.24
CA THR A 363 25.53 12.76 0.04
C THR A 363 25.83 11.67 -1.00
N GLN A 364 27.09 11.53 -1.36
CA GLN A 364 27.61 10.38 -2.13
C GLN A 364 27.66 9.09 -1.31
N CYS A 365 27.57 9.19 0.02
CA CYS A 365 27.59 8.03 0.91
C CYS A 365 26.27 7.26 0.77
N LEU A 366 26.37 5.93 0.67
CA LEU A 366 25.20 5.07 0.57
C LEU A 366 24.25 5.23 1.76
N ARG A 367 24.80 5.46 2.96
CA ARG A 367 24.03 5.67 4.20
C ARG A 367 24.44 6.98 4.86
N GLY A 368 23.46 7.69 5.43
CA GLY A 368 23.67 8.95 6.14
C GLY A 368 22.74 10.06 5.67
N SER A 369 22.98 11.26 6.20
CA SER A 369 22.19 12.46 5.93
C SER A 369 23.11 13.66 5.74
N VAL A 370 22.67 14.62 4.92
CA VAL A 370 23.32 15.93 4.77
C VAL A 370 23.06 16.77 6.01
N ALA A 371 24.13 17.16 6.70
CA ALA A 371 24.11 17.94 7.94
C ALA A 371 25.00 19.17 7.81
N SER A 372 24.52 20.32 8.30
CA SER A 372 25.25 21.59 8.31
C SER A 372 26.25 21.74 9.46
N THR A 373 26.78 20.63 9.97
CA THR A 373 27.68 20.61 11.15
C THR A 373 29.09 21.10 10.84
N TYR A 374 29.52 21.04 9.58
CA TYR A 374 30.86 21.48 9.15
C TYR A 374 30.78 22.81 8.41
N ALA A 375 31.83 23.64 8.54
CA ALA A 375 31.93 24.92 7.83
C ALA A 375 31.73 24.76 6.31
N THR A 376 32.30 23.71 5.71
CA THR A 376 32.14 23.34 4.29
C THR A 376 30.70 23.03 3.88
N GLY A 377 29.86 22.57 4.81
CA GLY A 377 28.43 22.39 4.58
C GLY A 377 27.62 23.66 4.82
N GLN A 378 28.04 24.53 5.74
CA GLN A 378 27.43 25.84 5.98
C GLN A 378 27.64 26.78 4.79
N ASP A 379 28.85 26.78 4.20
CA ASP A 379 29.16 27.58 3.03
C ASP A 379 28.25 27.25 1.83
N LEU A 380 27.90 25.97 1.64
CA LEU A 380 26.91 25.55 0.64
C LEU A 380 25.52 26.10 0.93
N ALA A 381 25.08 26.03 2.19
CA ALA A 381 23.79 26.60 2.60
C ALA A 381 23.75 28.12 2.40
N HIS A 382 24.86 28.83 2.66
CA HIS A 382 24.97 30.27 2.47
C HIS A 382 24.87 30.69 1.00
N VAL A 383 25.36 29.88 0.06
CA VAL A 383 25.18 30.14 -1.39
C VAL A 383 23.81 29.69 -1.93
N GLY A 384 22.92 29.23 -1.05
CA GLY A 384 21.52 28.94 -1.35
C GLY A 384 21.23 27.51 -1.81
N VAL A 385 22.16 26.58 -1.59
CA VAL A 385 21.96 25.14 -1.79
C VAL A 385 21.05 24.58 -0.69
N ILE A 386 20.07 23.77 -1.08
CA ILE A 386 19.08 23.18 -0.19
C ILE A 386 19.57 21.80 0.28
N SER A 387 19.43 21.47 1.56
CA SER A 387 19.73 20.12 2.04
C SER A 387 18.71 19.11 1.52
N GLY A 388 19.17 18.03 0.92
CA GLY A 388 18.38 16.86 0.58
C GLY A 388 18.16 15.88 1.75
N GLY A 389 18.67 16.20 2.94
CA GLY A 389 18.55 15.32 4.10
C GLY A 389 19.19 13.95 3.83
N ASP A 390 18.44 12.88 4.07
CA ASP A 390 18.83 11.47 3.87
C ASP A 390 18.18 10.84 2.62
N MET A 391 17.74 11.66 1.66
CA MET A 391 17.17 11.18 0.39
C MET A 391 18.23 10.47 -0.46
N MET A 392 17.80 9.45 -1.20
CA MET A 392 18.59 8.84 -2.27
C MET A 392 18.67 9.79 -3.49
N PRO A 393 19.73 9.72 -4.32
CA PRO A 393 19.84 10.54 -5.52
C PRO A 393 18.66 10.38 -6.49
N GLU A 394 18.14 9.16 -6.65
CA GLU A 394 16.99 8.84 -7.50
C GLU A 394 15.72 9.57 -7.03
N ALA A 395 15.45 9.51 -5.73
CA ALA A 395 14.33 10.21 -5.09
C ALA A 395 14.49 11.72 -5.16
N SER A 396 15.71 12.22 -4.97
CA SER A 396 16.06 13.64 -5.02
C SER A 396 15.83 14.21 -6.42
N LEU A 397 16.23 13.49 -7.46
CA LEU A 397 16.03 13.88 -8.85
C LEU A 397 14.54 13.86 -9.23
N ALA A 398 13.83 12.81 -8.83
CA ALA A 398 12.39 12.69 -9.06
C ALA A 398 11.60 13.80 -8.36
N LYS A 399 11.91 14.08 -7.08
CA LYS A 399 11.30 15.15 -6.29
C LYS A 399 11.55 16.51 -6.92
N LEU A 400 12.80 16.77 -7.33
CA LEU A 400 13.19 18.01 -8.00
C LEU A 400 12.41 18.21 -9.31
N SER A 401 12.37 17.19 -10.15
CA SER A 401 11.61 17.21 -11.41
C SER A 401 10.12 17.48 -11.18
N TYR A 402 9.52 16.81 -10.20
CA TYR A 402 8.11 16.93 -9.86
C TYR A 402 7.75 18.33 -9.31
N VAL A 403 8.54 18.86 -8.36
CA VAL A 403 8.29 20.18 -7.77
C VAL A 403 8.48 21.29 -8.80
N LEU A 404 9.54 21.21 -9.61
CA LEU A 404 9.79 22.20 -10.67
C LEU A 404 8.70 22.15 -11.74
N GLY A 405 8.12 20.98 -12.01
CA GLY A 405 6.99 20.77 -12.92
C GLY A 405 5.67 21.41 -12.49
N LYS A 406 5.50 21.75 -11.20
CA LYS A 406 4.31 22.48 -10.71
C LYS A 406 4.41 23.97 -11.03
N LYS A 407 3.83 24.37 -12.17
CA LYS A 407 3.87 25.76 -12.71
C LYS A 407 3.12 26.78 -11.85
N GLN A 408 2.14 26.32 -11.07
CA GLN A 408 1.31 27.15 -10.19
C GLN A 408 2.03 27.62 -8.92
N LEU A 409 3.18 27.02 -8.59
CA LEU A 409 3.93 27.35 -7.38
C LEU A 409 4.99 28.42 -7.65
N ASN A 410 5.11 29.39 -6.74
CA ASN A 410 6.21 30.33 -6.78
C ASN A 410 7.52 29.69 -6.26
N TRP A 411 8.66 30.35 -6.51
CA TRP A 411 9.98 29.81 -6.13
C TRP A 411 10.14 29.54 -4.63
N LYS A 412 9.51 30.35 -3.77
CA LYS A 412 9.57 30.16 -2.32
C LYS A 412 8.81 28.90 -1.90
N GLU A 413 7.63 28.68 -2.46
CA GLU A 413 6.82 27.47 -2.26
C GLU A 413 7.54 26.22 -2.78
N LYS A 414 8.15 26.29 -3.96
CA LYS A 414 8.95 25.18 -4.51
C LYS A 414 10.11 24.82 -3.58
N LYS A 415 10.88 25.81 -3.10
CA LYS A 415 11.99 25.57 -2.16
C LYS A 415 11.51 24.95 -0.84
N LYS A 416 10.37 25.42 -0.31
CA LYS A 416 9.76 24.82 0.89
C LYS A 416 9.36 23.37 0.65
N MET A 417 8.66 23.11 -0.46
CA MET A 417 8.19 21.77 -0.83
C MET A 417 9.34 20.78 -1.04
N LEU A 418 10.51 21.24 -1.50
CA LEU A 418 11.71 20.42 -1.61
C LEU A 418 12.32 20.04 -0.26
N ALA A 419 12.18 20.92 0.74
CA ALA A 419 12.66 20.68 2.11
C ALA A 419 11.69 19.84 2.96
N ASP A 420 10.40 19.78 2.60
CA ASP A 420 9.37 19.03 3.31
C ASP A 420 9.36 17.55 2.90
N ASN A 421 9.07 16.64 3.83
CA ASN A 421 8.86 15.22 3.52
C ASN A 421 7.51 14.99 2.83
N LEU A 422 7.50 14.66 1.55
CA LEU A 422 6.26 14.60 0.76
C LEU A 422 5.65 13.21 0.70
N ARG A 423 6.49 12.17 0.62
CA ARG A 423 6.12 10.79 0.30
C ARG A 423 6.91 9.77 1.13
N GLY A 424 7.47 10.19 2.25
CA GLY A 424 8.31 9.35 3.10
C GLY A 424 9.73 9.14 2.58
N GLU A 425 10.14 9.92 1.57
CA GLU A 425 11.47 9.86 0.92
C GLU A 425 12.60 10.40 1.79
N MET A 426 12.26 11.25 2.77
CA MET A 426 13.21 11.86 3.67
C MET A 426 12.74 11.73 5.12
N SER A 427 13.67 11.67 6.05
CA SER A 427 13.39 11.61 7.48
C SER A 427 13.23 13.04 8.00
N SER A 428 12.10 13.36 8.63
CA SER A 428 11.96 14.65 9.30
C SER A 428 12.85 14.68 10.55
N THR A 429 13.60 15.77 10.73
CA THR A 429 14.23 16.06 12.02
C THR A 429 13.10 16.29 13.03
N LEU A 430 12.90 15.33 13.94
CA LEU A 430 11.98 15.43 15.08
C LEU A 430 12.36 16.66 15.93
N THR A 431 11.86 17.82 15.54
CA THR A 431 11.91 19.05 16.31
C THR A 431 10.70 19.04 17.22
N GLY A 432 10.88 18.43 18.39
CA GLY A 432 10.17 18.76 19.63
C GLY A 432 8.65 18.87 19.57
N ALA A 433 7.96 17.73 19.43
CA ALA A 433 6.55 17.63 19.83
C ALA A 433 6.39 16.51 20.87
N GLN A 434 6.94 16.72 22.08
CA GLN A 434 6.41 16.09 23.27
C GLN A 434 5.29 16.98 23.82
N SER A 435 4.08 16.84 23.29
CA SER A 435 2.90 17.54 23.81
C SER A 435 2.27 16.75 24.97
N SER A 436 2.61 17.16 26.18
CA SER A 436 1.81 17.20 27.42
C SER A 436 0.63 16.22 27.56
N LEU A 437 0.95 15.01 28.02
CA LEU A 437 0.02 14.00 28.53
C LEU A 437 -0.41 14.30 29.98
N ARG A 438 -1.71 14.54 30.27
CA ARG A 438 -2.23 14.30 31.64
C ARG A 438 -3.74 14.18 31.90
N ASN A 439 -4.64 14.33 30.92
CA ASN A 439 -6.07 14.56 31.25
C ASN A 439 -7.11 13.54 30.76
N SER A 440 -6.76 12.29 30.45
CA SER A 440 -7.77 11.23 30.20
C SER A 440 -7.61 10.04 31.16
N HIS A 441 -8.73 9.59 31.75
CA HIS A 441 -8.79 8.38 32.59
C HIS A 441 -8.40 7.13 31.78
N PHE A 442 -8.78 7.08 30.50
CA PHE A 442 -8.41 6.03 29.57
C PHE A 442 -6.91 6.00 29.28
N ILE A 443 -6.27 7.18 29.07
CA ILE A 443 -4.81 7.29 28.94
C ILE A 443 -4.11 6.77 30.20
N LYS A 444 -4.57 7.12 31.40
CA LYS A 444 -3.97 6.59 32.64
C LYS A 444 -4.04 5.06 32.72
N VAL A 445 -5.12 4.45 32.24
CA VAL A 445 -5.27 2.98 32.18
C VAL A 445 -4.32 2.39 31.15
N ILE A 446 -4.30 2.91 29.91
CA ILE A 446 -3.39 2.45 28.85
C ILE A 446 -1.94 2.66 29.28
N THR A 447 -1.52 3.84 29.75
CA THR A 447 -0.16 4.11 30.23
C THR A 447 0.26 3.21 31.39
N LYS A 448 -0.67 2.87 32.30
CA LYS A 448 -0.40 1.90 33.37
C LYS A 448 -0.16 0.50 32.81
N PHE A 449 -0.89 0.08 31.76
CA PHE A 449 -0.61 -1.16 31.03
C PHE A 449 0.71 -1.10 30.23
N ILE A 450 1.02 0.03 29.56
CA ILE A 450 2.32 0.27 28.88
C ILE A 450 3.49 0.10 29.85
N SER A 451 3.32 0.57 31.10
CA SER A 451 4.36 0.53 32.12
C SER A 451 4.57 -0.86 32.71
N LEU A 452 3.69 -1.83 32.43
CA LEU A 452 3.62 -3.11 33.15
C LEU A 452 4.10 -4.35 32.39
N ASN A 453 4.19 -4.40 31.04
CA ASN A 453 4.89 -5.48 30.31
C ASN A 453 4.95 -5.28 28.79
N CYS A 454 6.07 -5.72 28.19
CA CYS A 454 6.44 -5.93 26.77
C CYS A 454 5.61 -5.26 25.65
N LYS A 455 6.29 -4.45 24.81
CA LYS A 455 5.77 -3.82 23.58
C LYS A 455 5.03 -4.78 22.63
N GLU A 456 5.36 -6.07 22.64
CA GLU A 456 4.78 -7.09 21.75
C GLU A 456 3.32 -7.47 22.11
N GLU A 457 2.96 -7.55 23.39
CA GLU A 457 1.60 -7.93 23.81
C GLU A 457 0.60 -6.78 23.63
N LEU A 458 1.05 -5.54 23.76
CA LEU A 458 0.23 -4.33 23.58
C LEU A 458 -0.20 -4.14 22.12
N GLY A 459 0.71 -4.45 21.17
CA GLY A 459 0.42 -4.40 19.74
C GLY A 459 -0.76 -5.29 19.34
N ALA A 460 -0.96 -6.41 20.03
CA ALA A 460 -2.08 -7.32 19.79
C ALA A 460 -3.43 -6.80 20.33
N LEU A 461 -3.43 -5.94 21.36
CA LEU A 461 -4.65 -5.41 21.98
C LEU A 461 -5.16 -4.13 21.30
N ILE A 462 -4.27 -3.34 20.71
CA ILE A 462 -4.62 -2.08 20.03
C ILE A 462 -5.73 -2.25 18.99
N PRO A 463 -5.72 -3.27 18.10
CA PRO A 463 -6.81 -3.45 17.14
C PRO A 463 -8.18 -3.68 17.78
N SER A 464 -8.22 -4.52 18.81
CA SER A 464 -9.47 -4.81 19.52
C SER A 464 -10.00 -3.58 20.27
N LEU A 465 -9.11 -2.82 20.93
CA LEU A 465 -9.48 -1.58 21.62
C LEU A 465 -9.94 -0.49 20.66
N ALA A 466 -9.23 -0.29 19.55
CA ALA A 466 -9.57 0.73 18.56
C ALA A 466 -10.91 0.41 17.89
N CYS A 467 -11.17 -0.84 17.53
CA CYS A 467 -12.47 -1.26 17.00
C CYS A 467 -13.60 -1.10 18.03
N ALA A 468 -13.36 -1.40 19.31
CA ALA A 468 -14.36 -1.20 20.37
C ALA A 468 -14.69 0.29 20.62
N ALA A 469 -13.65 1.15 20.63
CA ALA A 469 -13.82 2.59 20.70
C ALA A 469 -14.59 3.11 19.47
N ALA A 470 -14.27 2.60 18.28
CA ALA A 470 -14.98 2.97 17.06
C ALA A 470 -16.46 2.56 17.08
N LYS A 471 -16.78 1.39 17.65
CA LYS A 471 -18.16 0.94 17.81
C LYS A 471 -19.00 1.89 18.66
N THR A 472 -18.43 2.37 19.75
CA THR A 472 -19.11 3.28 20.70
C THR A 472 -19.06 4.75 20.27
N GLY A 473 -18.32 5.08 19.20
CA GLY A 473 -18.10 6.46 18.76
C GLY A 473 -17.18 7.26 19.67
N ASP A 474 -16.34 6.58 20.48
CA ASP A 474 -15.45 7.21 21.46
C ASP A 474 -14.20 7.81 20.77
N MET A 475 -14.37 9.05 20.33
CA MET A 475 -13.31 9.86 19.71
C MET A 475 -12.10 10.08 20.63
N ASP A 476 -12.34 10.24 21.92
CA ASP A 476 -11.29 10.57 22.88
C ASP A 476 -10.42 9.36 23.18
N ALA A 477 -11.02 8.15 23.21
CA ALA A 477 -10.27 6.90 23.29
C ALA A 477 -9.39 6.66 22.06
N LEU A 478 -9.87 6.97 20.86
CA LEU A 478 -9.07 6.80 19.63
C LEU A 478 -7.93 7.80 19.54
N LYS A 479 -8.16 9.07 19.89
CA LYS A 479 -7.10 10.09 20.04
C LYS A 479 -6.04 9.65 21.06
N ALA A 480 -6.48 9.11 22.20
CA ALA A 480 -5.58 8.60 23.23
C ALA A 480 -4.72 7.42 22.74
N ILE A 481 -5.28 6.52 21.93
CA ILE A 481 -4.52 5.41 21.33
C ILE A 481 -3.46 5.96 20.38
N GLU A 482 -3.82 6.93 19.53
CA GLU A 482 -2.89 7.58 18.60
C GLU A 482 -1.76 8.34 19.33
N GLU A 483 -2.07 9.09 20.40
CA GLU A 483 -1.09 9.81 21.21
C GLU A 483 -0.03 8.89 21.84
N VAL A 484 -0.40 7.64 22.11
CA VAL A 484 0.50 6.59 22.63
C VAL A 484 1.32 5.92 21.50
N GLY A 485 1.06 6.28 20.24
CA GLY A 485 1.68 5.68 19.05
C GLY A 485 0.96 4.44 18.55
N GLY A 486 -0.31 4.24 18.94
CA GLY A 486 -1.14 3.15 18.43
C GLY A 486 -1.62 3.43 17.01
N ASN A 487 -1.49 2.43 16.13
CA ASN A 487 -1.92 2.51 14.74
C ASN A 487 -3.45 2.39 14.64
N LEU A 488 -4.16 3.44 14.21
CA LEU A 488 -5.63 3.42 14.01
C LEU A 488 -6.09 2.75 12.70
N SER A 489 -5.15 2.31 11.87
CA SER A 489 -5.42 1.54 10.64
C SER A 489 -5.18 0.03 10.82
N CYS A 490 -5.14 -0.44 12.06
CA CYS A 490 -4.94 -1.85 12.37
C CYS A 490 -6.20 -2.69 12.10
N GLU A 491 -6.01 -3.98 11.90
CA GLU A 491 -7.06 -4.96 11.62
C GLU A 491 -7.32 -5.82 12.87
N ASP A 492 -8.59 -6.02 13.22
CA ASP A 492 -9.01 -6.98 14.24
C ASP A 492 -8.94 -8.44 13.74
N TYR A 493 -9.36 -9.42 14.56
CA TYR A 493 -9.37 -10.83 14.18
C TYR A 493 -10.29 -11.16 13.00
N ASP A 494 -11.23 -10.27 12.67
CA ASP A 494 -12.10 -10.38 11.52
C ASP A 494 -11.58 -9.60 10.30
N GLY A 495 -10.37 -9.02 10.37
CA GLY A 495 -9.82 -8.17 9.32
C GLY A 495 -10.44 -6.77 9.27
N ARG A 496 -11.28 -6.39 10.23
CA ARG A 496 -11.93 -5.09 10.25
C ARG A 496 -11.02 -4.05 10.86
N THR A 497 -11.00 -2.88 10.24
CA THR A 497 -10.35 -1.69 10.79
C THR A 497 -11.35 -0.86 11.60
N PRO A 498 -10.89 0.07 12.47
CA PRO A 498 -11.76 1.05 13.13
C PRO A 498 -12.67 1.80 12.15
N LEU A 499 -12.22 2.03 10.92
CA LEU A 499 -13.01 2.68 9.87
C LEU A 499 -14.18 1.80 9.41
N HIS A 500 -14.02 0.47 9.32
CA HIS A 500 -15.13 -0.44 9.02
C HIS A 500 -16.23 -0.34 10.08
N VAL A 501 -15.83 -0.34 11.36
CA VAL A 501 -16.75 -0.33 12.49
C VAL A 501 -17.45 1.02 12.63
N ALA A 502 -16.71 2.13 12.51
CA ALA A 502 -17.30 3.46 12.50
C ALA A 502 -18.28 3.65 11.33
N SER A 503 -17.99 3.03 10.19
CA SER A 503 -18.84 3.09 9.00
C SER A 503 -20.11 2.26 9.14
N SER A 504 -20.06 1.09 9.79
CA SER A 504 -21.24 0.25 10.07
C SER A 504 -22.17 0.83 11.14
N GLU A 505 -21.65 1.67 12.04
CA GLU A 505 -22.43 2.31 13.11
C GLU A 505 -22.89 3.73 12.75
N GLY A 506 -22.42 4.29 11.62
CA GLY A 506 -22.85 5.59 11.12
C GLY A 506 -22.20 6.80 11.79
N HIS A 507 -21.06 6.63 12.46
CA HIS A 507 -20.37 7.70 13.20
C HIS A 507 -19.61 8.65 12.26
N VAL A 508 -20.32 9.56 11.58
CA VAL A 508 -19.77 10.44 10.53
C VAL A 508 -18.53 11.22 10.97
N GLN A 509 -18.56 11.84 12.16
CA GLN A 509 -17.43 12.63 12.68
C GLN A 509 -16.20 11.77 12.94
N LEU A 510 -16.43 10.53 13.38
CA LEU A 510 -15.35 9.57 13.61
C LEU A 510 -14.77 9.05 12.31
N VAL A 511 -15.61 8.76 11.31
CA VAL A 511 -15.18 8.40 9.96
C VAL A 511 -14.29 9.51 9.39
N GLU A 512 -14.71 10.77 9.47
CA GLU A 512 -13.92 11.91 9.00
C GLU A 512 -12.56 12.01 9.71
N TYR A 513 -12.52 11.78 11.02
CA TYR A 513 -11.29 11.76 11.78
C TYR A 513 -10.35 10.64 11.34
N LEU A 514 -10.85 9.40 11.25
CA LEU A 514 -10.06 8.24 10.84
C LEU A 514 -9.45 8.43 9.43
N LEU A 515 -10.24 9.00 8.51
CA LEU A 515 -9.75 9.34 7.15
C LEU A 515 -8.64 10.39 7.19
N LYS A 516 -8.77 11.44 8.01
CA LYS A 516 -7.71 12.45 8.20
C LYS A 516 -6.43 11.87 8.81
N THR A 517 -6.54 10.83 9.62
CA THR A 517 -5.38 10.08 10.18
C THR A 517 -4.81 9.01 9.21
N GLY A 518 -5.31 8.94 7.97
CA GLY A 518 -4.78 8.05 6.94
C GLY A 518 -5.35 6.63 6.93
N ALA A 519 -6.53 6.40 7.53
CA ALA A 519 -7.23 5.12 7.43
C ALA A 519 -7.60 4.82 5.98
N SER A 520 -7.29 3.61 5.50
CA SER A 520 -7.58 3.24 4.12
C SER A 520 -9.05 2.89 3.92
N VAL A 521 -9.66 3.50 2.91
CA VAL A 521 -11.01 3.18 2.42
C VAL A 521 -11.08 1.89 1.60
N TYR A 522 -9.92 1.31 1.25
CA TYR A 522 -9.81 0.11 0.42
C TYR A 522 -9.47 -1.15 1.22
N ALA A 523 -9.31 -1.03 2.54
CA ALA A 523 -9.16 -2.20 3.40
C ALA A 523 -10.38 -3.11 3.25
N LYS A 524 -10.14 -4.43 3.21
CA LYS A 524 -11.19 -5.45 3.12
C LYS A 524 -11.14 -6.33 4.34
N ASP A 525 -12.29 -6.55 4.96
CA ASP A 525 -12.41 -7.51 6.06
C ASP A 525 -12.33 -8.98 5.58
N ARG A 526 -12.49 -9.93 6.50
CA ARG A 526 -12.45 -11.37 6.20
C ARG A 526 -13.53 -11.83 5.21
N TYR A 527 -14.58 -11.05 5.02
CA TYR A 527 -15.69 -11.31 4.10
C TYR A 527 -15.51 -10.58 2.77
N GLY A 528 -14.45 -9.78 2.63
CA GLY A 528 -14.18 -8.99 1.44
C GLY A 528 -14.87 -7.62 1.46
N ALA A 529 -15.60 -7.27 2.51
CA ALA A 529 -16.34 -6.02 2.59
C ALA A 529 -15.40 -4.84 2.89
N THR A 530 -15.59 -3.73 2.18
CA THR A 530 -14.92 -2.45 2.42
C THR A 530 -15.70 -1.61 3.45
N PRO A 531 -15.12 -0.55 4.03
CA PRO A 531 -15.88 0.39 4.86
C PRO A 531 -17.08 1.00 4.12
N LEU A 532 -16.97 1.18 2.79
CA LEU A 532 -18.06 1.66 1.95
C LEU A 532 -19.21 0.63 1.89
N MET A 533 -18.91 -0.66 1.71
CA MET A 533 -19.92 -1.71 1.72
C MET A 533 -20.64 -1.79 3.06
N ASN A 534 -19.91 -1.73 4.18
CA ASN A 534 -20.52 -1.70 5.50
C ASN A 534 -21.48 -0.50 5.63
N ALA A 535 -21.07 0.70 5.20
CA ALA A 535 -21.94 1.86 5.24
C ALA A 535 -23.21 1.70 4.37
N ILE A 536 -23.11 1.00 3.23
CA ILE A 536 -24.24 0.69 2.34
C ILE A 536 -25.20 -0.31 2.98
N GLU A 537 -24.67 -1.41 3.53
CA GLU A 537 -25.48 -2.46 4.17
C GLU A 537 -26.28 -1.94 5.37
N PHE A 538 -25.69 -1.02 6.13
CA PHE A 538 -26.33 -0.36 7.28
C PHE A 538 -27.01 0.98 6.93
N ARG A 539 -27.06 1.37 5.64
CA ARG A 539 -27.81 2.53 5.12
C ARG A 539 -27.37 3.88 5.69
N HIS A 540 -26.08 4.08 5.93
CA HIS A 540 -25.56 5.33 6.48
C HIS A 540 -25.20 6.34 5.38
N MET A 541 -26.20 7.00 4.78
CA MET A 541 -26.04 7.87 3.60
C MET A 541 -24.92 8.91 3.72
N LYS A 542 -24.80 9.59 4.87
CA LYS A 542 -23.75 10.60 5.10
C LYS A 542 -22.33 9.99 5.09
N VAL A 543 -22.20 8.79 5.64
CA VAL A 543 -20.93 8.05 5.61
C VAL A 543 -20.60 7.59 4.20
N ILE A 544 -21.59 7.07 3.45
CA ILE A 544 -21.43 6.65 2.05
C ILE A 544 -20.93 7.84 1.22
N GLN A 545 -21.57 9.01 1.34
CA GLN A 545 -21.15 10.21 0.64
C GLN A 545 -19.71 10.60 0.97
N LEU A 546 -19.36 10.67 2.27
CA LEU A 546 -18.01 11.01 2.72
C LEU A 546 -16.95 10.03 2.17
N LEU A 547 -17.21 8.72 2.25
CA LEU A 547 -16.30 7.72 1.73
C LEU A 547 -16.12 7.85 0.20
N ARG A 548 -17.21 8.08 -0.55
CA ARG A 548 -17.17 8.32 -2.00
C ARG A 548 -16.39 9.58 -2.36
N GLU A 549 -16.51 10.66 -1.58
CA GLU A 549 -15.72 11.88 -1.74
C GLU A 549 -14.23 11.62 -1.53
N THR A 550 -13.88 10.71 -0.62
CA THR A 550 -12.48 10.29 -0.38
C THR A 550 -11.93 9.23 -1.34
N GLY A 551 -12.73 8.80 -2.32
CA GLY A 551 -12.28 7.91 -3.40
C GLY A 551 -12.62 6.43 -3.19
N ALA A 552 -13.40 6.09 -2.15
CA ALA A 552 -13.97 4.76 -2.02
C ALA A 552 -14.86 4.45 -3.23
N HIS A 553 -14.81 3.22 -3.71
CA HIS A 553 -15.62 2.74 -4.83
C HIS A 553 -15.96 1.28 -4.62
N LEU A 554 -16.98 0.84 -5.35
CA LEU A 554 -17.37 -0.55 -5.41
C LEU A 554 -16.45 -1.29 -6.38
N SER A 555 -16.06 -2.49 -6.00
CA SER A 555 -15.31 -3.42 -6.85
C SER A 555 -16.16 -3.92 -8.01
N SER A 556 -15.50 -4.43 -9.04
CA SER A 556 -16.16 -5.02 -10.21
C SER A 556 -17.11 -6.17 -9.87
N GLU A 557 -16.82 -6.94 -8.82
CA GLU A 557 -17.67 -8.05 -8.36
C GLU A 557 -18.94 -7.54 -7.66
N GLU A 558 -18.80 -6.53 -6.80
CA GLU A 558 -19.94 -5.86 -6.15
C GLU A 558 -20.86 -5.21 -7.19
N LEU A 559 -20.29 -4.57 -8.23
CA LEU A 559 -21.05 -3.98 -9.33
C LEU A 559 -21.79 -5.01 -10.18
N LYS A 560 -21.20 -6.20 -10.42
CA LYS A 560 -21.88 -7.31 -11.12
C LYS A 560 -23.09 -7.82 -10.33
N ASN A 561 -22.97 -7.88 -9.00
CA ASN A 561 -24.02 -8.36 -8.11
C ASN A 561 -25.06 -7.30 -7.74
N ALA A 562 -24.77 -6.02 -8.00
CA ALA A 562 -25.60 -4.89 -7.59
C ALA A 562 -27.00 -4.93 -8.24
N GLY A 563 -27.12 -5.29 -9.52
CA GLY A 563 -28.44 -5.41 -10.19
C GLY A 563 -29.40 -6.36 -9.46
N THR A 564 -28.92 -7.55 -9.08
CA THR A 564 -29.70 -8.52 -8.28
C THR A 564 -30.08 -7.95 -6.91
N LYS A 565 -29.15 -7.25 -6.25
CA LYS A 565 -29.41 -6.62 -4.95
C LYS A 565 -30.44 -5.50 -5.05
N LEU A 566 -30.35 -4.64 -6.06
CA LEU A 566 -31.30 -3.56 -6.32
C LEU A 566 -32.71 -4.10 -6.59
N CYS A 567 -32.84 -5.16 -7.39
CA CYS A 567 -34.12 -5.83 -7.64
C CYS A 567 -34.73 -6.39 -6.35
N LEU A 568 -33.92 -6.98 -5.47
CA LEU A 568 -34.39 -7.48 -4.17
C LEU A 568 -34.88 -6.33 -3.26
N LEU A 569 -34.13 -5.23 -3.18
CA LEU A 569 -34.53 -4.04 -2.41
C LEU A 569 -35.83 -3.44 -2.96
N ALA A 570 -35.96 -3.36 -4.28
CA ALA A 570 -37.16 -2.89 -4.95
C ALA A 570 -38.39 -3.78 -4.70
N ALA A 571 -38.22 -5.11 -4.66
CA ALA A 571 -39.28 -6.05 -4.31
C ALA A 571 -39.73 -5.92 -2.84
N ASN A 572 -38.81 -5.59 -1.95
CA ASN A 572 -39.09 -5.43 -0.51
C ASN A 572 -39.62 -4.04 -0.12
N GLY A 573 -39.74 -3.10 -1.07
CA GLY A 573 -40.20 -1.73 -0.80
C GLY A 573 -39.15 -0.85 -0.12
N ASP A 574 -37.87 -1.21 -0.22
CA ASP A 574 -36.81 -0.65 0.61
C ASP A 574 -36.11 0.56 -0.06
N VAL A 575 -36.71 1.73 0.11
CA VAL A 575 -36.26 2.99 -0.50
C VAL A 575 -34.91 3.46 0.07
N ASP A 576 -34.68 3.31 1.37
CA ASP A 576 -33.42 3.74 2.01
C ASP A 576 -32.22 2.93 1.49
N GLY A 577 -32.44 1.63 1.23
CA GLY A 577 -31.43 0.76 0.63
C GLY A 577 -31.13 1.16 -0.80
N LEU A 578 -32.17 1.38 -1.61
CA LEU A 578 -32.01 1.89 -2.97
C LEU A 578 -31.27 3.23 -2.99
N MET A 579 -31.57 4.13 -2.05
CA MET A 579 -30.87 5.41 -1.92
C MET A 579 -29.40 5.22 -1.52
N ALA A 580 -29.09 4.29 -0.61
CA ALA A 580 -27.71 3.99 -0.21
C ALA A 580 -26.86 3.50 -1.41
N TRP A 581 -27.39 2.56 -2.19
CA TRP A 581 -26.73 2.07 -3.41
C TRP A 581 -26.62 3.15 -4.49
N HIS A 582 -27.62 4.04 -4.61
CA HIS A 582 -27.58 5.17 -5.53
C HIS A 582 -26.47 6.17 -5.16
N ILE A 583 -26.36 6.57 -3.89
CA ILE A 583 -25.30 7.48 -3.40
C ILE A 583 -23.91 6.83 -3.57
N ALA A 584 -23.83 5.51 -3.44
CA ALA A 584 -22.60 4.76 -3.71
C ALA A 584 -22.17 4.78 -5.19
N GLY A 585 -23.01 5.30 -6.09
CA GLY A 585 -22.69 5.50 -7.51
C GLY A 585 -23.06 4.33 -8.41
N VAL A 586 -23.98 3.46 -7.99
CA VAL A 586 -24.47 2.36 -8.84
C VAL A 586 -25.53 2.86 -9.82
N ASP A 587 -25.46 2.37 -11.06
CA ASP A 587 -26.52 2.59 -12.04
C ASP A 587 -27.78 1.81 -11.64
N MET A 588 -28.83 2.57 -11.34
CA MET A 588 -30.12 2.04 -10.89
C MET A 588 -30.90 1.29 -11.97
N LYS A 589 -30.38 1.24 -13.21
CA LYS A 589 -30.92 0.47 -14.33
C LYS A 589 -30.24 -0.89 -14.52
N GLN A 590 -29.26 -1.26 -13.69
CA GLN A 590 -28.60 -2.56 -13.80
C GLN A 590 -29.61 -3.70 -13.67
N ASN A 591 -29.45 -4.69 -14.55
CA ASN A 591 -30.34 -5.85 -14.61
C ASN A 591 -29.95 -6.93 -13.59
N ASP A 592 -30.94 -7.68 -13.12
CA ASP A 592 -30.70 -8.96 -12.44
C ASP A 592 -30.35 -10.09 -13.43
N TYR A 593 -30.08 -11.29 -12.92
CA TYR A 593 -29.81 -12.49 -13.75
C TYR A 593 -30.95 -12.85 -14.73
N ASN A 594 -32.17 -12.37 -14.47
CA ASN A 594 -33.34 -12.58 -15.33
C ASN A 594 -33.55 -11.42 -16.31
N SER A 595 -32.56 -10.54 -16.47
CA SER A 595 -32.62 -9.34 -17.32
C SER A 595 -33.74 -8.37 -16.94
N ARG A 596 -34.17 -8.37 -15.67
CA ARG A 596 -35.17 -7.45 -15.14
C ARG A 596 -34.48 -6.27 -14.47
N THR A 597 -35.06 -5.09 -14.67
CA THR A 597 -34.64 -3.87 -13.97
C THR A 597 -35.32 -3.77 -12.60
N PRO A 598 -34.71 -3.06 -11.62
CA PRO A 598 -35.32 -2.81 -10.33
C PRO A 598 -36.70 -2.14 -10.43
N LEU A 599 -36.89 -1.27 -11.44
CA LEU A 599 -38.18 -0.62 -11.73
C LEU A 599 -39.26 -1.62 -12.15
N GLN A 600 -38.94 -2.56 -13.05
CA GLN A 600 -39.89 -3.60 -13.48
C GLN A 600 -40.29 -4.51 -12.31
N VAL A 601 -39.34 -4.82 -11.41
CA VAL A 601 -39.61 -5.63 -10.22
C VAL A 601 -40.49 -4.85 -9.23
N ALA A 602 -40.24 -3.56 -9.02
CA ALA A 602 -41.08 -2.71 -8.17
C ALA A 602 -42.53 -2.62 -8.67
N ASP A 603 -42.70 -2.49 -9.99
CA ASP A 603 -44.01 -2.43 -10.65
C ASP A 603 -44.77 -3.75 -10.50
N ALA A 604 -44.10 -4.88 -10.78
CA ALA A 604 -44.68 -6.21 -10.59
C ALA A 604 -45.05 -6.51 -9.13
N ALA A 605 -44.33 -5.92 -8.16
CA ALA A 605 -44.62 -6.06 -6.73
C ALA A 605 -45.63 -5.02 -6.19
N ASN A 606 -46.10 -4.08 -7.01
CA ASN A 606 -46.96 -2.95 -6.61
C ASN A 606 -46.38 -2.08 -5.48
N ASN A 607 -45.06 -1.90 -5.43
CA ASN A 607 -44.40 -1.07 -4.40
C ASN A 607 -44.43 0.42 -4.77
N HIS A 608 -45.54 1.10 -4.46
CA HIS A 608 -45.77 2.52 -4.78
C HIS A 608 -44.65 3.46 -4.28
N GLN A 609 -44.10 3.23 -3.08
CA GLN A 609 -43.03 4.07 -2.53
C GLN A 609 -41.74 4.01 -3.35
N VAL A 610 -41.41 2.82 -3.87
CA VAL A 610 -40.23 2.61 -4.72
C VAL A 610 -40.45 3.20 -6.11
N LEU A 611 -41.66 3.07 -6.67
CA LEU A 611 -42.04 3.70 -7.94
C LEU A 611 -41.93 5.24 -7.87
N ASP A 612 -42.40 5.84 -6.78
CA ASP A 612 -42.26 7.29 -6.53
C ASP A 612 -40.80 7.72 -6.41
N PHE A 613 -39.97 6.91 -5.75
CA PHE A 613 -38.52 7.14 -5.67
C PHE A 613 -37.86 7.15 -7.06
N PHE A 614 -38.17 6.16 -7.91
CA PHE A 614 -37.67 6.11 -9.28
C PHE A 614 -38.20 7.26 -10.16
N ASN A 615 -39.44 7.70 -9.94
CA ASN A 615 -40.00 8.85 -10.65
C ASN A 615 -39.26 10.15 -10.28
N LYS A 616 -38.95 10.34 -8.99
CA LYS A 616 -38.15 11.49 -8.52
C LYS A 616 -36.73 11.47 -9.11
N LEU A 617 -36.10 10.30 -9.19
CA LEU A 617 -34.77 10.16 -9.81
C LEU A 617 -34.73 10.52 -11.30
N LYS A 618 -35.85 10.35 -12.04
CA LYS A 618 -35.94 10.75 -13.47
C LYS A 618 -36.15 12.25 -13.68
N SER A 619 -36.55 12.97 -12.64
CA SER A 619 -36.87 14.41 -12.69
C SER A 619 -35.71 15.34 -12.35
N VAL A 620 -34.55 14.76 -11.99
CA VAL A 620 -33.27 15.41 -11.72
C VAL A 620 -32.31 15.06 -12.85
#